data_AF-A0A7S4NKL6-F1
#
_entry.id   AF-A0A7S4NKL6-F1
#
_cell.length_a   1.000
_cell.length_b   1.000
_cell.length_c   1.000
_cell.angle_alpha   90.00
_cell.angle_beta   90.00
_cell.angle_gamma   90.00
#
_symmetry.space_group_name_H-M   'P 1'
#
loop_
_entity.id
_entity.type
_entity.pdbx_description
1 polymer ?
#
loop_
_entity_poly.entity_id
_entity_poly.type
_entity_poly.pdbx_seq_one_letter_code
_entity_poly.pdbx_strand_id
1 'polypeptide(L)'
;SPGWSERFLNPTAAAETTEAEALARGHSVILVTVATSDECQALIADASGAVVQQRSFDSAALKRTDLQFQEALSFRVRLPICEGFTSASAQICDTLLLRALDAVATNLPTYEGIVFPGECLASDTCSGNSRLTFSKGEPAVNMYTAGGGFQPHEDKQSLTILMPLSNGADTDAAGGTCKDFVGGGTAFWTDEATGPRPDEPTFVLRPPAGTAM
;
A
#
# COMPACT_ATOMS: atom_id res chain seq x y z
N SER A 1 19.92 -3.10 -12.21
CA SER A 1 19.87 -3.35 -10.76
C SER A 1 18.94 -4.52 -10.50
N PRO A 2 19.11 -5.28 -9.41
CA PRO A 2 18.09 -6.24 -8.97
C PRO A 2 16.75 -5.51 -8.90
N GLY A 3 15.65 -6.14 -9.32
CA GLY A 3 14.30 -5.53 -9.33
C GLY A 3 13.73 -5.23 -7.94
N TRP A 4 14.57 -5.21 -6.91
CA TRP A 4 14.24 -4.95 -5.53
C TRP A 4 15.35 -4.21 -4.78
N SER A 5 15.01 -3.60 -3.65
CA SER A 5 15.95 -3.00 -2.68
C SER A 5 15.36 -3.00 -1.28
N GLU A 6 16.21 -3.06 -0.25
CA GLU A 6 15.80 -2.91 1.14
C GLU A 6 16.10 -1.51 1.68
N ARG A 7 15.23 -0.99 2.54
CA ARG A 7 15.38 0.29 3.24
C ARG A 7 15.28 0.07 4.74
N PHE A 8 16.36 0.35 5.46
CA PHE A 8 16.40 0.28 6.92
C PHE A 8 15.77 1.53 7.54
N LEU A 9 14.71 1.33 8.30
CA LEU A 9 14.00 2.34 9.08
C LEU A 9 14.72 2.63 10.41
N ASN A 10 15.30 1.58 11.02
CA ASN A 10 16.21 1.70 12.16
C ASN A 10 17.54 0.99 11.83
N PRO A 11 18.52 1.70 11.24
CA PRO A 11 19.79 1.09 10.82
C PRO A 11 20.57 0.45 11.97
N THR A 12 20.51 1.03 13.17
CA THR A 12 21.21 0.52 14.35
C THR A 12 20.62 -0.81 14.79
N ALA A 13 19.29 -0.88 14.98
CA ALA A 13 18.62 -2.11 15.38
C ALA A 13 18.68 -3.19 14.29
N ALA A 14 18.58 -2.80 13.01
CA ALA A 14 18.69 -3.73 11.90
C ALA A 14 20.07 -4.39 11.80
N ALA A 15 21.15 -3.64 12.09
CA ALA A 15 22.52 -4.15 12.07
C ALA A 15 22.79 -5.24 13.13
N GLU A 16 21.94 -5.37 14.14
CA GLU A 16 22.04 -6.38 15.21
C GLU A 16 21.23 -7.66 14.91
N THR A 17 20.56 -7.72 13.76
CA THR A 17 19.67 -8.81 13.38
C THR A 17 19.96 -9.34 11.97
N THR A 18 19.41 -10.49 11.61
CA THR A 18 19.39 -10.92 10.21
C THR A 18 18.41 -10.06 9.38
N GLU A 19 18.55 -10.02 8.05
CA GLU A 19 17.64 -9.27 7.16
C GLU A 19 16.16 -9.67 7.37
N ALA A 20 15.89 -10.98 7.50
CA ALA A 20 14.54 -11.48 7.75
C ALA A 20 13.99 -11.05 9.12
N GLU A 21 14.83 -10.99 10.16
CA GLU A 21 14.44 -10.49 11.48
C GLU A 21 14.24 -8.97 11.49
N ALA A 22 15.08 -8.22 10.75
CA ALA A 22 14.94 -6.79 10.60
C ALA A 22 13.58 -6.44 9.98
N LEU A 23 13.19 -7.14 8.90
CA LEU A 23 11.88 -6.99 8.29
C LEU A 23 10.75 -7.41 9.23
N ALA A 24 10.84 -8.59 9.85
CA ALA A 24 9.81 -9.12 10.75
C ALA A 24 9.58 -8.24 12.00
N ARG A 25 10.59 -7.48 12.43
CA ARG A 25 10.51 -6.54 13.56
C ARG A 25 10.19 -5.11 13.12
N GLY A 26 9.96 -4.86 11.83
CA GLY A 26 9.67 -3.52 11.30
C GLY A 26 10.88 -2.57 11.33
N HIS A 27 12.10 -3.08 11.37
CA HIS A 27 13.33 -2.30 11.26
C HIS A 27 13.72 -2.01 9.81
N SER A 28 13.13 -2.70 8.85
CA SER A 28 13.30 -2.46 7.41
C SER A 28 12.01 -2.64 6.63
N VAL A 29 12.01 -2.16 5.39
CA VAL A 29 10.98 -2.39 4.38
C VAL A 29 11.63 -2.75 3.04
N ILE A 30 10.91 -3.48 2.21
CA ILE A 30 11.45 -3.99 0.95
C ILE A 30 10.65 -3.43 -0.20
N LEU A 31 11.36 -2.82 -1.13
CA LEU A 31 10.80 -2.22 -2.33
C LEU A 31 11.01 -3.17 -3.49
N VAL A 32 9.93 -3.59 -4.17
CA VAL A 32 9.98 -4.44 -5.36
C VAL A 32 9.08 -3.88 -6.44
N THR A 33 9.59 -3.67 -7.65
CA THR A 33 8.74 -3.31 -8.79
C THR A 33 8.00 -4.53 -9.32
N VAL A 34 6.66 -4.52 -9.23
CA VAL A 34 5.81 -5.68 -9.56
C VAL A 34 4.71 -5.35 -10.57
N ALA A 35 4.37 -4.07 -10.73
CA ALA A 35 3.39 -3.62 -11.71
C ALA A 35 4.04 -2.85 -12.85
N THR A 36 3.48 -3.02 -14.04
CA THR A 36 3.76 -2.20 -15.20
C THR A 36 3.00 -0.87 -15.14
N SER A 37 3.42 0.11 -15.96
CA SER A 37 2.68 1.36 -16.12
C SER A 37 1.23 1.12 -16.57
N ASP A 38 1.01 0.18 -17.50
CA ASP A 38 -0.32 -0.10 -18.04
C ASP A 38 -1.25 -0.69 -16.98
N GLU A 39 -0.75 -1.60 -16.14
CA GLU A 39 -1.50 -2.15 -15.00
C GLU A 39 -1.86 -1.04 -14.00
N CYS A 40 -0.91 -0.14 -13.68
CA CYS A 40 -1.19 0.99 -12.79
C CYS A 40 -2.26 1.93 -13.37
N GLN A 41 -2.18 2.26 -14.66
CA GLN A 41 -3.15 3.14 -15.31
C GLN A 41 -4.54 2.50 -15.42
N ALA A 42 -4.62 1.19 -15.67
CA ALA A 42 -5.89 0.47 -15.68
C ALA A 42 -6.58 0.54 -14.31
N LEU A 43 -5.84 0.29 -13.23
CA LEU A 43 -6.36 0.36 -11.86
C LEU A 43 -6.76 1.80 -11.48
N ILE A 44 -5.97 2.80 -11.86
CA ILE A 44 -6.32 4.22 -11.64
C ILE A 44 -7.62 4.58 -12.36
N ALA A 45 -7.78 4.17 -13.62
CA ALA A 45 -8.96 4.47 -14.41
C ALA A 45 -10.22 3.87 -13.79
N ASP A 46 -10.18 2.59 -13.38
CA ASP A 46 -11.32 1.91 -12.77
C ASP A 46 -11.65 2.51 -11.39
N ALA A 47 -10.63 2.74 -10.56
CA ALA A 47 -10.80 3.39 -9.25
C ALA A 47 -11.41 4.79 -9.39
N SER A 48 -10.97 5.58 -10.37
CA SER A 48 -11.50 6.91 -10.63
C SER A 48 -12.96 6.86 -11.06
N GLY A 49 -13.33 5.89 -11.92
CA GLY A 49 -14.72 5.65 -12.30
C GLY A 49 -15.61 5.29 -11.10
N ALA A 50 -15.14 4.38 -10.25
CA ALA A 50 -15.84 3.97 -9.04
C ALA A 50 -16.03 5.13 -8.05
N VAL A 51 -15.00 5.96 -7.84
CA VAL A 51 -15.10 7.16 -6.99
C VAL A 51 -16.14 8.17 -7.52
N VAL A 52 -16.16 8.41 -8.83
CA VAL A 52 -17.16 9.31 -9.45
C VAL A 52 -18.57 8.77 -9.26
N GLN A 53 -18.76 7.46 -9.43
CA GLN A 53 -20.05 6.81 -9.22
C GLN A 53 -20.50 6.91 -7.76
N GLN A 54 -19.62 6.59 -6.80
CA GLN A 54 -19.90 6.67 -5.37
C GLN A 54 -20.30 8.09 -4.96
N ARG A 55 -19.51 9.09 -5.36
CA ARG A 55 -19.82 10.51 -5.08
C ARG A 55 -21.15 10.96 -5.70
N SER A 56 -21.52 10.41 -6.86
CA SER A 56 -22.80 10.71 -7.50
C SER A 56 -23.98 10.13 -6.73
N PHE A 57 -23.86 8.91 -6.22
CA PHE A 57 -24.85 8.29 -5.34
C PHE A 57 -24.98 9.04 -4.02
N ASP A 58 -23.85 9.37 -3.38
CA ASP A 58 -23.84 10.10 -2.11
C ASP A 58 -24.49 11.48 -2.28
N SER A 59 -24.17 12.21 -3.35
CA SER A 59 -24.81 13.49 -3.69
C SER A 59 -26.33 13.35 -3.89
N ALA A 60 -26.78 12.27 -4.53
CA ALA A 60 -28.21 11.99 -4.70
C ALA A 60 -28.90 11.66 -3.36
N ALA A 61 -28.22 10.97 -2.45
CA ALA A 61 -28.72 10.61 -1.12
C ALA A 61 -28.69 11.79 -0.13
N LEU A 62 -27.65 12.63 -0.18
CA LEU A 62 -27.41 13.80 0.68
C LEU A 62 -28.35 14.98 0.40
N LYS A 63 -29.15 14.94 -0.68
CA LYS A 63 -30.27 15.88 -0.86
C LYS A 63 -31.36 15.76 0.24
N ARG A 64 -31.17 14.93 1.27
CA ARG A 64 -32.12 14.71 2.38
C ARG A 64 -31.61 15.07 3.79
N THR A 65 -30.33 15.33 4.05
CA THR A 65 -29.85 15.62 5.42
C THR A 65 -28.56 16.46 5.47
N ASP A 66 -28.42 17.20 6.57
CA ASP A 66 -27.52 18.31 6.92
C ASP A 66 -26.10 18.40 6.30
N LEU A 67 -25.77 19.65 5.93
CA LEU A 67 -24.52 20.14 5.32
C LEU A 67 -23.24 19.92 6.17
N GLN A 68 -23.35 19.57 7.46
CA GLN A 68 -22.18 19.39 8.33
C GLN A 68 -21.49 18.02 8.19
N PHE A 69 -22.13 17.03 7.53
CA PHE A 69 -21.50 15.74 7.24
C PHE A 69 -20.65 15.72 5.96
N GLN A 70 -20.64 16.80 5.17
CA GLN A 70 -19.94 16.86 3.88
C GLN A 70 -18.40 16.89 4.00
N GLU A 71 -17.84 17.51 5.05
CA GLU A 71 -16.38 17.70 5.15
C GLU A 71 -15.63 16.42 5.54
N ALA A 72 -16.25 15.52 6.30
CA ALA A 72 -15.63 14.27 6.75
C ALA A 72 -15.56 13.17 5.67
N LEU A 73 -16.25 13.35 4.52
CA LEU A 73 -16.40 12.33 3.48
C LEU A 73 -15.46 12.48 2.27
N SER A 74 -14.67 13.56 2.13
CA SER A 74 -14.23 13.93 0.77
C SER A 74 -12.75 13.76 0.41
N PHE A 75 -11.85 13.51 1.38
CA PHE A 75 -10.40 13.53 1.09
C PHE A 75 -9.75 12.16 0.87
N ARG A 76 -10.46 11.08 1.23
CA ARG A 76 -10.02 9.70 1.02
C ARG A 76 -11.21 8.83 0.64
N VAL A 77 -11.07 8.03 -0.40
CA VAL A 77 -12.01 6.96 -0.73
C VAL A 77 -11.28 5.63 -0.70
N ARG A 78 -11.86 4.65 0.00
CA ARG A 78 -11.37 3.26 0.02
C ARG A 78 -12.30 2.42 -0.82
N LEU A 79 -11.73 1.71 -1.79
CA LEU A 79 -12.44 0.81 -2.69
C LEU A 79 -11.95 -0.63 -2.44
N PRO A 80 -12.68 -1.44 -1.65
CA PRO A 80 -12.37 -2.86 -1.50
C PRO A 80 -12.41 -3.55 -2.87
N ILE A 81 -11.41 -4.35 -3.20
CA ILE A 81 -11.29 -4.97 -4.52
C ILE A 81 -12.49 -5.89 -4.83
N CYS A 82 -13.04 -6.55 -3.80
CA CYS A 82 -14.19 -7.45 -3.94
C CYS A 82 -15.53 -6.73 -4.19
N GLU A 83 -15.61 -5.42 -4.00
CA GLU A 83 -16.87 -4.67 -4.04
C GLU A 83 -16.84 -3.48 -5.01
N GLY A 84 -15.67 -2.85 -5.17
CA GLY A 84 -15.52 -1.56 -5.84
C GLY A 84 -14.91 -1.60 -7.24
N PHE A 85 -14.56 -2.78 -7.76
CA PHE A 85 -13.83 -2.94 -9.02
C PHE A 85 -14.54 -3.85 -10.02
N THR A 86 -14.21 -3.66 -11.30
CA THR A 86 -14.54 -4.64 -12.33
C THR A 86 -13.78 -5.95 -12.11
N SER A 87 -14.29 -7.04 -12.67
CA SER A 87 -13.61 -8.35 -12.59
C SER A 87 -12.19 -8.33 -13.15
N ALA A 88 -11.94 -7.53 -14.20
CA ALA A 88 -10.62 -7.39 -14.80
C ALA A 88 -9.62 -6.71 -13.84
N SER A 89 -10.01 -5.60 -13.21
CA SER A 89 -9.14 -4.91 -12.25
C SER A 89 -8.90 -5.72 -10.98
N ALA A 90 -9.91 -6.47 -10.52
CA ALA A 90 -9.74 -7.40 -9.40
C ALA A 90 -8.67 -8.47 -9.72
N GLN A 91 -8.68 -9.01 -10.96
CA GLN A 91 -7.64 -9.93 -11.42
C GLN A 91 -6.25 -9.29 -11.51
N ILE A 92 -6.16 -8.02 -11.92
CA ILE A 92 -4.88 -7.27 -11.90
C ILE A 92 -4.37 -7.18 -10.46
N CYS A 93 -5.19 -6.71 -9.52
CA CYS A 93 -4.79 -6.61 -8.11
C CYS A 93 -4.32 -7.95 -7.54
N ASP A 94 -5.04 -9.03 -7.82
CA ASP A 94 -4.68 -10.37 -7.38
C ASP A 94 -3.34 -10.85 -7.97
N THR A 95 -3.14 -10.61 -9.27
CA THR A 95 -1.87 -10.89 -9.96
C THR A 95 -0.70 -10.11 -9.36
N LEU A 96 -0.90 -8.82 -9.07
CA LEU A 96 0.12 -7.96 -8.49
C LEU A 96 0.50 -8.38 -7.07
N LEU A 97 -0.49 -8.83 -6.27
CA LEU A 97 -0.25 -9.38 -4.96
C LEU A 97 0.57 -10.68 -5.04
N LEU A 98 0.22 -11.59 -5.96
CA LEU A 98 1.00 -12.81 -6.20
C LEU A 98 2.45 -12.50 -6.62
N ARG A 99 2.66 -11.52 -7.50
CA ARG A 99 4.02 -11.08 -7.89
C ARG A 99 4.82 -10.52 -6.71
N ALA A 100 4.18 -9.76 -5.83
CA ALA A 100 4.84 -9.25 -4.62
C ALA A 100 5.24 -10.38 -3.68
N LEU A 101 4.37 -11.37 -3.48
CA LEU A 101 4.64 -12.53 -2.64
C LEU A 101 5.74 -13.43 -3.24
N ASP A 102 5.70 -13.68 -4.55
CA ASP A 102 6.74 -14.43 -5.26
C ASP A 102 8.10 -13.72 -5.18
N ALA A 103 8.12 -12.39 -5.30
CA ALA A 103 9.34 -11.62 -5.13
C ALA A 103 9.87 -11.70 -3.69
N VAL A 104 9.01 -11.67 -2.67
CA VAL A 104 9.43 -11.88 -1.28
C VAL A 104 9.98 -13.30 -1.11
N ALA A 105 9.29 -14.33 -1.58
CA ALA A 105 9.75 -15.72 -1.47
C ALA A 105 11.11 -15.95 -2.18
N THR A 106 11.27 -15.37 -3.37
CA THR A 106 12.49 -15.49 -4.17
C THR A 106 13.68 -14.76 -3.54
N ASN A 107 13.47 -13.54 -3.03
CA ASN A 107 14.55 -12.69 -2.55
C ASN A 107 14.82 -12.84 -1.05
N LEU A 108 13.85 -13.37 -0.28
CA LEU A 108 13.91 -13.57 1.17
C LEU A 108 13.36 -14.95 1.57
N PRO A 109 13.98 -16.06 1.13
CA PRO A 109 13.47 -17.39 1.41
C PRO A 109 13.35 -17.70 2.92
N THR A 110 14.14 -17.02 3.75
CA THR A 110 14.06 -17.16 5.22
C THR A 110 12.81 -16.52 5.82
N TYR A 111 12.21 -15.53 5.14
CA TYR A 111 11.01 -14.82 5.59
C TYR A 111 9.72 -15.59 5.28
N GLU A 112 9.70 -16.37 4.20
CA GLU A 112 8.55 -17.20 3.83
C GLU A 112 8.13 -18.12 4.99
N GLY A 113 9.08 -18.77 5.65
CA GLY A 113 8.80 -19.63 6.80
C GLY A 113 8.26 -18.89 8.04
N ILE A 114 8.50 -17.58 8.16
CA ILE A 114 8.07 -16.75 9.30
C ILE A 114 6.65 -16.20 9.05
N VAL A 115 6.39 -15.69 7.85
CA VAL A 115 5.13 -15.00 7.52
C VAL A 115 4.09 -15.90 6.88
N PHE A 116 4.54 -16.93 6.16
CA PHE A 116 3.71 -17.83 5.39
C PHE A 116 3.93 -19.31 5.78
N PRO A 117 3.68 -19.70 7.05
CA PRO A 117 3.84 -21.08 7.45
C PRO A 117 2.82 -21.99 6.73
N GLY A 118 3.31 -23.07 6.10
CA GLY A 118 2.47 -24.18 5.64
C GLY A 118 1.85 -24.05 4.24
N GLU A 119 2.67 -23.76 3.22
CA GLU A 119 2.27 -23.72 1.80
C GLU A 119 1.06 -22.82 1.52
N CYS A 120 0.86 -21.76 2.31
CA CYS A 120 -0.30 -20.88 2.13
C CYS A 120 -0.22 -20.03 0.86
N LEU A 121 0.93 -19.97 0.18
CA LEU A 121 1.12 -19.28 -1.10
C LEU A 121 0.88 -20.16 -2.33
N ALA A 122 0.55 -21.45 -2.17
CA ALA A 122 0.35 -22.38 -3.29
C ALA A 122 -0.99 -22.18 -4.05
N SER A 123 -1.64 -21.02 -3.90
CA SER A 123 -2.92 -20.72 -4.56
C SER A 123 -2.70 -19.82 -5.77
N ASP A 124 -3.49 -20.05 -6.82
CA ASP A 124 -3.52 -19.20 -8.03
C ASP A 124 -4.19 -17.83 -7.77
N THR A 125 -4.70 -17.60 -6.56
CA THR A 125 -5.30 -16.33 -6.14
C THR A 125 -4.97 -16.00 -4.71
N CYS A 126 -4.80 -14.72 -4.38
CA CYS A 126 -4.64 -14.28 -3.00
C CYS A 126 -5.99 -13.91 -2.36
N SER A 127 -6.84 -13.22 -3.10
CA SER A 127 -8.16 -12.77 -2.64
C SER A 127 -9.14 -13.93 -2.42
N GLY A 128 -9.01 -15.01 -3.18
CA GLY A 128 -9.79 -16.24 -2.98
C GLY A 128 -9.17 -17.25 -2.01
N ASN A 129 -8.00 -16.95 -1.42
CA ASN A 129 -7.27 -17.92 -0.60
C ASN A 129 -7.77 -17.92 0.86
N SER A 130 -8.44 -19.00 1.26
CA SER A 130 -8.98 -19.16 2.61
C SER A 130 -7.93 -19.32 3.71
N ARG A 131 -6.65 -19.49 3.36
CA ARG A 131 -5.52 -19.52 4.30
C ARG A 131 -4.97 -18.13 4.60
N LEU A 132 -5.34 -17.13 3.80
CA LEU A 132 -4.97 -15.74 4.04
C LEU A 132 -6.12 -15.04 4.78
N THR A 133 -5.75 -14.22 5.76
CA THR A 133 -6.70 -13.35 6.46
C THR A 133 -6.34 -11.90 6.16
N PHE A 134 -7.29 -11.16 5.62
CA PHE A 134 -7.12 -9.74 5.33
C PHE A 134 -7.79 -8.88 6.42
N SER A 135 -7.26 -7.67 6.61
CA SER A 135 -7.93 -6.65 7.41
C SER A 135 -9.31 -6.31 6.82
N LYS A 136 -10.21 -5.79 7.66
CA LYS A 136 -11.57 -5.45 7.23
C LYS A 136 -11.54 -4.47 6.05
N GLY A 137 -12.16 -4.88 4.94
CA GLY A 137 -12.27 -4.08 3.72
C GLY A 137 -11.01 -4.09 2.87
N GLU A 138 -10.04 -4.96 3.15
CA GLU A 138 -8.85 -5.22 2.34
C GLU A 138 -8.99 -6.56 1.59
N PRO A 139 -8.25 -6.77 0.49
CA PRO A 139 -7.36 -5.81 -0.16
C PRO A 139 -8.16 -4.66 -0.83
N ALA A 140 -7.62 -3.45 -0.81
CA ALA A 140 -8.30 -2.26 -1.34
C ALA A 140 -7.38 -1.30 -2.10
N VAL A 141 -7.99 -0.53 -2.99
CA VAL A 141 -7.36 0.67 -3.56
C VAL A 141 -7.85 1.89 -2.80
N ASN A 142 -6.91 2.66 -2.27
CA ASN A 142 -7.20 3.90 -1.57
C ASN A 142 -6.84 5.09 -2.46
N MET A 143 -7.82 5.95 -2.73
CA MET A 143 -7.63 7.21 -3.44
C MET A 143 -7.61 8.36 -2.45
N TYR A 144 -6.59 9.21 -2.54
CA TYR A 144 -6.41 10.37 -1.68
C TYR A 144 -6.46 11.64 -2.52
N THR A 145 -7.11 12.67 -1.99
CA THR A 145 -7.03 14.03 -2.53
C THR A 145 -6.34 14.95 -1.53
N ALA A 146 -6.19 16.24 -1.87
CA ALA A 146 -5.53 17.21 -1.00
C ALA A 146 -6.16 17.23 0.41
N GLY A 147 -5.33 17.09 1.45
CA GLY A 147 -5.77 16.97 2.85
C GLY A 147 -6.10 15.55 3.30
N GLY A 148 -6.12 14.58 2.39
CA GLY A 148 -6.37 13.17 2.69
C GLY A 148 -5.13 12.45 3.21
N GLY A 149 -5.33 11.54 4.16
CA GLY A 149 -4.26 10.70 4.69
C GLY A 149 -4.74 9.70 5.73
N PHE A 150 -3.79 8.96 6.30
CA PHE A 150 -4.00 8.16 7.49
C PHE A 150 -3.28 8.80 8.66
N GLN A 151 -3.89 8.75 9.84
CA GLN A 151 -3.20 9.08 11.09
C GLN A 151 -2.17 7.99 11.40
N PRO A 152 -1.10 8.29 12.16
CA PRO A 152 -0.13 7.28 12.58
C PRO A 152 -0.83 6.11 13.28
N HIS A 153 -0.53 4.89 12.85
CA HIS A 153 -1.10 3.65 13.39
C HIS A 153 -0.18 2.45 13.11
N GLU A 154 -0.50 1.32 13.74
CA GLU A 154 0.07 0.01 13.43
C GLU A 154 -0.99 -0.85 12.73
N ASP A 155 -0.60 -1.58 11.69
CA ASP A 155 -1.51 -2.43 10.92
C ASP A 155 -1.91 -3.73 11.65
N LYS A 156 -1.07 -4.17 12.60
CA LYS A 156 -1.27 -5.39 13.40
C LYS A 156 -1.46 -6.66 12.56
N GLN A 157 -0.87 -6.70 11.37
CA GLN A 157 -0.80 -7.88 10.50
C GLN A 157 0.63 -8.42 10.44
N SER A 158 0.77 -9.70 10.07
CA SER A 158 2.09 -10.31 9.85
C SER A 158 2.80 -9.76 8.60
N LEU A 159 2.04 -9.23 7.65
CA LEU A 159 2.54 -8.56 6.46
C LEU A 159 1.57 -7.46 6.03
N THR A 160 2.12 -6.30 5.71
CA THR A 160 1.44 -5.24 4.97
C THR A 160 2.13 -5.10 3.62
N ILE A 161 1.34 -4.97 2.55
CA ILE A 161 1.85 -4.61 1.22
C ILE A 161 1.19 -3.31 0.80
N LEU A 162 1.99 -2.29 0.52
CA LEU A 162 1.55 -1.01 -0.02
C LEU A 162 2.14 -0.81 -1.42
N MET A 163 1.31 -0.49 -2.39
CA MET A 163 1.74 -0.22 -3.76
C MET A 163 1.15 1.10 -4.24
N PRO A 164 1.96 2.15 -4.43
CA PRO A 164 1.48 3.36 -5.09
C PRO A 164 1.18 3.04 -6.55
N LEU A 165 0.02 3.49 -7.03
CA LEU A 165 -0.33 3.41 -8.45
C LEU A 165 0.06 4.69 -9.21
N SER A 166 0.33 5.77 -8.48
CA SER A 166 0.68 7.11 -8.99
C SER A 166 2.09 7.52 -8.55
N ASN A 167 2.75 8.36 -9.34
CA ASN A 167 4.11 8.83 -9.06
C ASN A 167 4.12 10.08 -8.17
N GLY A 168 4.88 10.02 -7.08
CA GLY A 168 5.10 11.17 -6.20
C GLY A 168 6.12 12.16 -6.74
N ALA A 169 6.11 13.39 -6.22
CA ALA A 169 6.99 14.47 -6.67
C ALA A 169 8.50 14.23 -6.45
N ASP A 170 8.89 13.27 -5.61
CA ASP A 170 10.29 12.98 -5.23
C ASP A 170 10.79 11.64 -5.83
N THR A 171 10.08 11.04 -6.79
CA THR A 171 10.43 9.72 -7.36
C THR A 171 11.62 9.75 -8.33
N ASP A 172 12.38 10.84 -8.42
CA ASP A 172 13.40 11.04 -9.45
C ASP A 172 14.84 10.93 -8.93
N ALA A 173 15.30 9.69 -8.71
CA ALA A 173 16.73 9.40 -8.93
C ALA A 173 17.12 9.46 -10.43
N ALA A 174 16.14 9.54 -11.34
CA ALA A 174 16.32 9.49 -12.80
C ALA A 174 15.72 10.67 -13.59
N GLY A 175 15.33 11.78 -12.93
CA GLY A 175 14.84 12.99 -13.60
C GLY A 175 13.51 12.88 -14.37
N GLY A 176 12.61 11.95 -13.98
CA GLY A 176 11.32 11.77 -14.63
C GLY A 176 10.33 12.90 -14.33
N THR A 177 9.76 13.51 -15.38
CA THR A 177 8.96 14.75 -15.31
C THR A 177 7.47 14.56 -15.02
N CYS A 178 6.97 13.35 -14.74
CA CYS A 178 5.54 13.10 -14.50
C CYS A 178 5.26 12.95 -13.00
N LYS A 179 4.89 14.06 -12.35
CA LYS A 179 4.51 14.10 -10.93
C LYS A 179 3.00 14.09 -10.84
N ASP A 180 2.42 13.02 -10.27
CA ASP A 180 0.97 12.90 -10.11
C ASP A 180 0.49 13.57 -8.80
N PHE A 181 1.36 13.63 -7.78
CA PHE A 181 1.05 14.31 -6.51
C PHE A 181 2.28 14.97 -5.86
N VAL A 182 2.03 15.98 -5.02
CA VAL A 182 3.03 16.65 -4.16
C VAL A 182 2.68 16.36 -2.69
N GLY A 183 3.69 16.06 -1.88
CA GLY A 183 3.50 15.64 -0.48
C GLY A 183 3.23 14.14 -0.36
N GLY A 184 2.47 13.73 0.66
CA GLY A 184 2.09 12.34 0.88
C GLY A 184 3.28 11.37 1.03
N GLY A 185 3.06 10.12 0.64
CA GLY A 185 3.97 8.99 0.86
C GLY A 185 3.58 8.16 2.08
N THR A 186 4.34 7.10 2.34
CA THR A 186 4.19 6.31 3.55
C THR A 186 5.22 6.77 4.57
N ALA A 187 4.71 7.31 5.67
CA ALA A 187 5.50 7.80 6.77
C ALA A 187 5.77 6.68 7.78
N PHE A 188 6.97 6.68 8.35
CA PHE A 188 7.42 5.75 9.38
C PHE A 188 7.95 6.53 10.58
N TRP A 189 7.68 6.00 11.77
CA TRP A 189 8.11 6.54 13.04
C TRP A 189 8.97 5.51 13.75
N THR A 190 10.07 5.95 14.34
CA THR A 190 10.97 5.12 15.14
C THR A 190 10.76 5.41 16.63
N ASP A 191 10.91 4.40 17.48
CA ASP A 191 10.76 4.54 18.94
C ASP A 191 11.78 5.52 19.57
N GLU A 192 12.90 5.76 18.88
CA GLU A 192 13.92 6.72 19.29
C GLU A 192 13.44 8.18 19.23
N ALA A 193 12.35 8.45 18.51
CA ALA A 193 11.67 9.73 18.53
C ALA A 193 10.86 9.87 19.83
N THR A 194 11.58 10.07 20.95
CA THR A 194 11.04 10.15 22.30
C THR A 194 9.88 11.15 22.44
N GLY A 195 8.65 10.63 22.52
CA GLY A 195 7.43 11.40 22.80
C GLY A 195 6.17 10.51 22.68
N PRO A 196 5.06 10.84 23.36
CA PRO A 196 3.84 10.02 23.35
C PRO A 196 3.18 9.88 21.97
N ARG A 197 3.64 10.67 20.99
CA ARG A 197 3.52 10.55 19.53
C ARG A 197 4.51 11.58 18.97
N PRO A 198 5.62 11.20 18.33
CA PRO A 198 6.37 12.16 17.54
C PRO A 198 5.44 12.78 16.49
N ASP A 199 5.26 14.10 16.54
CA ASP A 199 4.39 14.85 15.61
C ASP A 199 4.90 14.75 14.17
N GLU A 200 6.18 14.41 13.98
CA GLU A 200 6.85 14.30 12.69
C GLU A 200 7.38 12.87 12.44
N PRO A 201 7.26 12.36 11.21
CA PRO A 201 7.81 11.07 10.85
C PRO A 201 9.34 11.11 10.78
N THR A 202 9.97 10.02 11.21
CA THR A 202 11.43 9.84 11.05
C THR A 202 11.80 9.68 9.59
N PHE A 203 10.92 9.04 8.81
CA PHE A 203 11.18 8.72 7.42
C PHE A 203 9.89 8.73 6.60
N VAL A 204 9.96 9.12 5.33
CA VAL A 204 8.83 9.05 4.40
C VAL A 204 9.28 8.43 3.10
N LEU A 205 8.61 7.35 2.70
CA LEU A 205 8.82 6.67 1.43
C LEU A 205 7.83 7.11 0.37
N ARG A 206 8.37 7.37 -0.81
CA ARG A 206 7.61 7.69 -2.03
C ARG A 206 8.17 6.85 -3.18
N PRO A 207 7.99 5.51 -3.17
CA PRO A 207 8.51 4.70 -4.25
C PRO A 207 7.75 4.99 -5.56
N PRO A 208 8.35 4.72 -6.72
CA PRO A 208 7.67 4.89 -8.01
C PRO A 208 6.39 4.05 -8.11
N ALA A 209 5.47 4.46 -8.97
CA ALA A 209 4.25 3.70 -9.25
C ALA A 209 4.57 2.24 -9.61
N GLY A 210 3.78 1.31 -9.09
CA GLY A 210 3.95 -0.13 -9.30
C GLY A 210 5.02 -0.82 -8.46
N THR A 211 5.60 -0.10 -7.49
CA THR A 211 6.56 -0.65 -6.53
C THR A 211 5.85 -1.09 -5.26
N ALA A 212 5.76 -2.39 -5.01
CA ALA A 212 5.33 -2.94 -3.72
C ALA A 212 6.34 -2.58 -2.62
N MET A 213 5.82 -2.29 -1.44
CA MET A 213 6.56 -2.03 -0.21
C MET A 213 5.97 -2.82 0.96
#